data_AF-A0A0L0N4H5-F1
#
_entry.id   AF-A0A0L0N4H5-F1
#
_cell.length_a   1.000
_cell.length_b   1.000
_cell.length_c   1.000
_cell.angle_alpha   90.00
_cell.angle_beta   90.00
_cell.angle_gamma   90.00
#
_symmetry.space_group_name_H-M   'P 1'
#
loop_
_entity.id
_entity.type
_entity.pdbx_description
1 polymer ?
#
loop_
_entity_poly.entity_id
_entity_poly.type
_entity_poly.pdbx_seq_one_letter_code
_entity_poly.pdbx_strand_id
1 'polypeptide(L)'
;MTKLVLSTGNVMSAGPSIIRKSGSATRSNLELVNSLRDNFTAARQDYAVHAPRTNGNGNGNSSSSRSATPPQTPVDLWTERDGKELYIPRINWHAAGLRDESNQYEITVKLFLLPGTPVAERERYAREALTLVDRELGIQTIDLLVVSFPGMSFEGNCEWEADKINAQQGNLEEELATWKVFEELYRQGIAKRLGVSEFGSEKLGAFIKRTTVPPVVDQINLQDCCNVPPPLKQLAEEEGVELNVHVDCTDILPRGTLRDLLSHGPQGAGVLADPAHSGAGLEGEIVPQWVVRYMAFVRDRGVIENKGYFAGAALLGA
;
A
#
# COMPACT_ATOMS: atom_id res chain seq x y z
N MET A 1 -3.57 -4.75 -21.92
CA MET A 1 -3.40 -4.09 -20.61
C MET A 1 -2.99 -5.13 -19.58
N THR A 2 -1.74 -5.05 -19.15
CA THR A 2 -1.16 -5.93 -18.12
C THR A 2 -1.32 -5.24 -16.78
N LYS A 3 -1.74 -5.99 -15.75
CA LYS A 3 -1.84 -5.49 -14.37
C LYS A 3 -0.62 -5.97 -13.58
N LEU A 4 -0.08 -5.11 -12.75
CA LEU A 4 1.05 -5.40 -11.87
C LEU A 4 0.54 -5.38 -10.43
N VAL A 5 0.94 -6.38 -9.66
CA VAL A 5 0.67 -6.48 -8.22
C VAL A 5 2.01 -6.52 -7.51
N LEU A 6 2.32 -5.44 -6.79
CA LEU A 6 3.54 -5.31 -6.02
C LEU A 6 3.24 -5.71 -4.57
N SER A 7 4.07 -6.58 -3.98
CA SER A 7 3.92 -7.03 -2.59
C SER A 7 5.16 -6.67 -1.78
N THR A 8 4.98 -6.21 -0.55
CA THR A 8 6.07 -6.08 0.43
C THR A 8 6.35 -7.38 1.19
N GLY A 9 5.46 -8.38 1.09
CA GLY A 9 5.39 -9.46 2.07
C GLY A 9 5.18 -8.94 3.50
N ASN A 10 5.47 -9.78 4.49
CA ASN A 10 5.44 -9.40 5.89
C ASN A 10 6.68 -8.57 6.27
N VAL A 11 6.49 -7.26 6.43
CA VAL A 11 7.56 -6.32 6.79
C VAL A 11 8.11 -6.53 8.20
N MET A 12 7.39 -7.27 9.06
CA MET A 12 7.85 -7.65 10.39
C MET A 12 8.89 -8.78 10.38
N SER A 13 9.00 -9.51 9.26
CA SER A 13 9.92 -10.63 9.10
C SER A 13 11.29 -10.21 8.55
N ALA A 14 11.39 -9.03 7.94
CA ALA A 14 12.66 -8.46 7.56
C ALA A 14 13.45 -8.09 8.82
N GLY A 15 14.67 -8.64 8.96
CA GLY A 15 15.57 -8.29 10.06
C GLY A 15 15.77 -6.76 10.14
N PRO A 16 16.21 -6.20 11.29
CA PRO A 16 16.26 -4.76 11.48
C PRO A 16 17.14 -4.10 10.40
N SER A 17 16.52 -3.51 9.39
CA SER A 17 17.17 -2.63 8.42
C SER A 17 17.57 -1.37 9.19
N ILE A 18 18.75 -1.36 9.80
CA ILE A 18 19.32 -0.18 10.46
C ILE A 18 19.73 0.80 9.35
N ILE A 19 18.76 1.51 8.79
CA ILE A 19 19.00 2.77 8.11
C ILE A 19 18.75 3.86 9.14
N ARG A 20 19.80 4.21 9.89
CA ARG A 20 19.81 5.45 10.69
C ARG A 20 19.83 6.64 9.73
N LYS A 21 18.65 7.12 9.33
CA LYS A 21 18.49 8.52 8.92
C LYS A 21 17.92 9.28 10.12
N SER A 22 18.76 10.08 10.75
CA SER A 22 18.36 11.04 11.79
C SER A 22 17.23 11.93 11.27
N GLY A 23 16.13 12.01 12.01
CA GLY A 23 15.27 13.20 12.04
C GLY A 23 14.03 13.24 11.14
N SER A 24 13.44 12.12 10.71
CA SER A 24 12.12 12.18 10.05
C SER A 24 11.24 11.03 10.54
N ALA A 25 10.05 11.35 11.05
CA ALA A 25 9.01 10.36 11.28
C ALA A 25 8.84 9.53 9.98
N THR A 26 8.94 8.21 10.08
CA THR A 26 8.85 7.33 8.91
C THR A 26 7.48 7.48 8.26
N ARG A 27 7.39 8.22 7.14
CA ARG A 27 6.16 8.39 6.37
C ARG A 27 5.76 7.04 5.74
N SER A 28 4.47 6.76 5.63
CA SER A 28 3.98 5.50 5.04
C SER A 28 4.53 5.20 3.64
N ASN A 29 4.74 6.21 2.78
CA ASN A 29 5.41 6.04 1.49
C ASN A 29 6.85 5.53 1.64
N LEU A 30 7.60 6.04 2.61
CA LEU A 30 8.99 5.61 2.82
C LEU A 30 9.04 4.16 3.31
N GLU A 31 8.14 3.76 4.20
CA GLU A 31 7.99 2.36 4.61
C GLU A 31 7.63 1.48 3.41
N LEU A 32 6.56 1.82 2.67
CA LEU A 32 6.15 1.08 1.46
C LEU A 32 7.31 0.92 0.46
N VAL A 33 7.96 2.01 0.08
CA VAL A 33 9.01 2.04 -0.95
C VAL A 33 10.22 1.22 -0.51
N ASN A 34 10.65 1.36 0.75
CA ASN A 34 11.80 0.60 1.25
C ASN A 34 11.45 -0.88 1.38
N SER A 35 10.29 -1.22 1.92
CA SER A 35 9.84 -2.61 2.04
C SER A 35 9.68 -3.29 0.68
N LEU A 36 9.19 -2.58 -0.34
CA LEU A 36 9.17 -3.10 -1.72
C LEU A 36 10.58 -3.38 -2.24
N ARG A 37 11.52 -2.44 -2.06
CA ARG A 37 12.92 -2.63 -2.49
C ARG A 37 13.59 -3.80 -1.79
N ASP A 38 13.39 -3.91 -0.48
CA ASP A 38 13.95 -4.97 0.35
C ASP A 38 13.39 -6.32 -0.11
N ASN A 39 12.07 -6.41 -0.33
CA ASN A 39 11.42 -7.64 -0.78
C ASN A 39 11.86 -8.05 -2.20
N PHE A 40 11.99 -7.10 -3.13
CA PHE A 40 12.52 -7.38 -4.49
C PHE A 40 13.96 -7.87 -4.44
N THR A 41 14.77 -7.31 -3.54
CA THR A 41 16.17 -7.70 -3.38
C THR A 41 16.29 -9.10 -2.77
N ALA A 42 15.52 -9.39 -1.71
CA ALA A 42 15.46 -10.72 -1.11
C ALA A 42 15.01 -11.78 -2.13
N ALA A 43 13.91 -11.53 -2.83
CA ALA A 43 13.42 -12.45 -3.87
C ALA A 43 14.48 -12.71 -4.94
N ARG A 44 15.13 -11.67 -5.48
CA ARG A 44 16.19 -11.85 -6.49
C ARG A 44 17.34 -12.71 -5.96
N GLN A 45 17.72 -12.57 -4.70
CA GLN A 45 18.78 -13.36 -4.07
C GLN A 45 18.37 -14.83 -3.90
N ASP A 46 17.15 -15.08 -3.42
CA ASP A 46 16.62 -16.44 -3.24
C ASP A 46 16.54 -17.20 -4.58
N TYR A 47 16.07 -16.53 -5.63
CA TYR A 47 15.97 -17.13 -6.96
C TYR A 47 17.29 -17.11 -7.76
N ALA A 48 18.31 -16.35 -7.35
CA ALA A 48 19.63 -16.35 -8.00
C ALA A 48 20.30 -17.73 -7.91
N VAL A 49 20.07 -18.45 -6.81
CA VAL A 49 20.62 -19.81 -6.59
C VAL A 49 20.05 -20.81 -7.60
N HIS A 50 18.86 -20.56 -8.11
CA HIS A 50 18.16 -21.38 -9.10
C HIS A 50 18.38 -20.90 -10.55
N ALA A 51 19.15 -19.83 -10.77
CA ALA A 51 19.46 -19.37 -12.11
C ALA A 51 20.37 -20.39 -12.83
N PRO A 52 20.10 -20.74 -14.10
CA PRO A 52 20.97 -21.63 -14.86
C PRO A 52 22.37 -21.04 -14.93
N ARG A 53 23.37 -21.77 -14.40
CA ARG A 53 24.78 -21.41 -14.57
C ARG A 53 25.10 -21.48 -16.05
N THR A 54 25.25 -20.34 -16.71
CA THR A 54 25.88 -20.30 -18.02
C THR A 54 27.35 -20.66 -17.83
N ASN A 55 27.72 -21.88 -18.22
CA ASN A 55 29.12 -22.33 -18.29
C ASN A 55 29.85 -21.52 -19.38
N GLY A 56 30.26 -20.31 -19.06
CA GLY A 56 31.24 -19.55 -19.82
C GLY A 56 32.64 -20.10 -19.54
N ASN A 57 33.09 -21.07 -20.34
CA ASN A 57 34.47 -21.55 -20.31
C ASN A 57 35.40 -20.47 -20.89
N GLY A 58 35.76 -19.47 -20.08
CA GLY A 58 36.66 -18.37 -20.45
C GLY A 58 38.05 -18.57 -19.84
N ASN A 59 38.95 -19.18 -20.60
CA ASN A 59 40.35 -19.34 -20.24
C ASN A 59 41.12 -18.02 -20.50
N GLY A 60 41.81 -17.48 -19.48
CA GLY A 60 43.01 -16.65 -19.66
C GLY A 60 42.90 -15.12 -19.57
N ASN A 61 43.33 -14.59 -18.41
CA ASN A 61 44.30 -13.49 -18.24
C ASN A 61 44.00 -12.09 -18.84
N SER A 62 43.61 -11.12 -17.99
CA SER A 62 44.32 -9.82 -17.85
C SER A 62 43.60 -8.87 -16.88
N SER A 63 44.42 -8.07 -16.21
CA SER A 63 44.09 -7.05 -15.21
C SER A 63 43.18 -5.92 -15.73
N SER A 64 42.03 -5.72 -15.09
CA SER A 64 41.53 -4.38 -14.71
C SER A 64 40.28 -4.54 -13.84
N SER A 65 40.35 -3.99 -12.63
CA SER A 65 39.25 -3.93 -11.66
C SER A 65 38.14 -3.00 -12.16
N ARG A 66 37.24 -3.52 -13.00
CA ARG A 66 35.88 -3.01 -13.10
C ARG A 66 35.04 -3.88 -12.18
N SER A 67 34.40 -3.28 -11.18
CA SER A 67 33.41 -3.91 -10.31
C SER A 67 32.34 -4.54 -11.20
N ALA A 68 32.47 -5.83 -11.50
CA ALA A 68 31.49 -6.56 -12.26
C ALA A 68 30.22 -6.61 -11.41
N THR A 69 29.20 -5.87 -11.82
CA THR A 69 27.85 -5.97 -11.26
C THR A 69 27.46 -7.45 -11.29
N PRO A 70 26.98 -8.04 -10.18
CA PRO A 70 26.57 -9.44 -10.18
C PRO A 70 25.57 -9.69 -11.31
N PRO A 71 25.61 -10.86 -11.98
CA PRO A 71 24.62 -11.18 -13.00
C PRO A 71 23.23 -11.04 -12.39
N GLN A 72 22.40 -10.17 -12.96
CA GLN A 72 21.05 -9.92 -12.44
C GLN A 72 20.21 -11.18 -12.66
N THR A 73 19.58 -11.68 -11.60
CA THR A 73 18.61 -12.77 -11.67
C THR A 73 17.53 -12.40 -12.70
N PRO A 74 17.32 -13.20 -13.76
CA PRO A 74 16.30 -12.93 -14.76
C PRO A 74 14.93 -12.66 -14.12
N VAL A 75 14.23 -11.62 -14.60
CA VAL A 75 12.97 -11.14 -14.00
C VAL A 75 11.92 -12.25 -13.88
N ASP A 76 11.84 -13.12 -14.88
CA ASP A 76 10.86 -14.20 -14.93
C ASP A 76 11.07 -15.29 -13.87
N LEU A 77 12.24 -15.35 -13.22
CA LEU A 77 12.50 -16.35 -12.16
C LEU A 77 11.89 -15.96 -10.82
N TRP A 78 11.84 -14.66 -10.52
CA TRP A 78 11.42 -14.14 -9.21
C TRP A 78 10.11 -13.35 -9.27
N THR A 79 9.55 -13.15 -10.47
CA THR A 79 8.19 -12.66 -10.69
C THR A 79 7.29 -13.81 -11.18
N GLU A 80 5.98 -13.62 -11.14
CA GLU A 80 5.03 -14.65 -11.57
C GLU A 80 3.87 -14.05 -12.32
N ARG A 81 3.56 -14.61 -13.49
CA ARG A 81 2.43 -14.19 -14.31
C ARG A 81 1.28 -15.17 -14.15
N ASP A 82 0.13 -14.66 -13.70
CA ASP A 82 -1.14 -15.39 -13.66
C ASP A 82 -2.16 -14.65 -14.54
N GLY A 83 -2.42 -15.21 -15.72
CA GLY A 83 -3.25 -14.56 -16.74
C GLY A 83 -2.75 -13.18 -17.14
N LYS A 84 -3.50 -12.13 -16.74
CA LYS A 84 -3.18 -10.71 -17.02
C LYS A 84 -2.43 -10.02 -15.89
N GLU A 85 -2.24 -10.69 -14.76
CA GLU A 85 -1.59 -10.15 -13.57
C GLU A 85 -0.13 -10.60 -13.51
N LEU A 86 0.77 -9.67 -13.22
CA LEU A 86 2.17 -9.93 -12.93
C LEU A 86 2.44 -9.60 -11.47
N TYR A 87 2.77 -10.61 -10.68
CA TYR A 87 3.13 -10.52 -9.27
C TYR A 87 4.62 -10.22 -9.14
N ILE A 88 4.93 -9.15 -8.39
CA ILE A 88 6.29 -8.65 -8.17
C ILE A 88 6.51 -8.44 -6.66
N PRO A 89 7.34 -9.27 -5.99
CA PRO A 89 7.83 -10.55 -6.47
C PRO A 89 6.67 -11.56 -6.57
N ARG A 90 6.97 -12.77 -7.03
CA ARG A 90 6.03 -13.88 -6.90
C ARG A 90 5.72 -14.19 -5.44
N ILE A 91 4.49 -14.62 -5.17
CA ILE A 91 3.98 -14.80 -3.81
C ILE A 91 3.77 -16.29 -3.54
N ASN A 92 4.37 -16.81 -2.46
CA ASN A 92 4.15 -18.18 -2.03
C ASN A 92 2.89 -18.27 -1.16
N TRP A 93 1.73 -18.41 -1.80
CA TRP A 93 0.44 -18.51 -1.12
C TRP A 93 0.31 -19.75 -0.22
N HIS A 94 1.14 -20.79 -0.38
CA HIS A 94 1.11 -21.96 0.50
C HIS A 94 1.71 -21.68 1.88
N ALA A 95 2.55 -20.65 2.00
CA ALA A 95 3.13 -20.20 3.26
C ALA A 95 2.39 -18.99 3.86
N ALA A 96 1.33 -18.52 3.20
CA ALA A 96 0.49 -17.43 3.68
C ALA A 96 -0.44 -17.91 4.81
N GLY A 97 -0.98 -16.95 5.57
CA GLY A 97 -1.81 -17.23 6.74
C GLY A 97 -1.20 -16.75 8.05
N LEU A 98 -2.07 -16.42 9.00
CA LEU A 98 -1.70 -16.13 10.37
C LEU A 98 -1.38 -17.42 11.14
N ARG A 99 -0.54 -17.32 12.17
CA ARG A 99 -0.10 -18.49 12.96
C ARG A 99 -1.19 -19.01 13.89
N ASP A 100 -1.93 -18.10 14.51
CA ASP A 100 -2.99 -18.40 15.45
C ASP A 100 -4.38 -18.28 14.78
N GLU A 101 -5.45 -18.61 15.50
CA GLU A 101 -6.83 -18.42 15.02
C GLU A 101 -7.16 -16.95 14.77
N SER A 102 -7.97 -16.67 13.74
CA SER A 102 -8.33 -15.31 13.33
C SER A 102 -9.01 -14.47 14.43
N ASN A 103 -9.68 -15.11 15.40
CA ASN A 103 -10.31 -14.44 16.56
C ASN A 103 -9.31 -13.84 17.55
N GLN A 104 -8.04 -14.28 17.54
CA GLN A 104 -6.97 -13.76 18.40
C GLN A 104 -6.36 -12.48 17.85
N TYR A 105 -6.65 -12.18 16.59
CA TYR A 105 -6.14 -11.00 15.93
C TYR A 105 -7.18 -9.88 15.88
N GLU A 106 -6.66 -8.67 15.86
CA GLU A 106 -7.34 -7.49 15.36
C GLU A 106 -6.73 -7.12 14.02
N ILE A 107 -7.54 -7.24 12.97
CA ILE A 107 -7.12 -6.95 11.60
C ILE A 107 -7.57 -5.55 11.21
N THR A 108 -6.59 -4.69 10.93
CA THR A 108 -6.83 -3.37 10.34
C THR A 108 -6.33 -3.34 8.91
N VAL A 109 -7.18 -2.91 8.00
CA VAL A 109 -6.86 -2.70 6.58
C VAL A 109 -7.13 -1.24 6.23
N LYS A 110 -6.16 -0.58 5.58
CA LYS A 110 -6.34 0.76 5.02
C LYS A 110 -6.16 0.72 3.51
N LEU A 111 -7.21 1.04 2.78
CA LEU A 111 -7.20 1.16 1.32
C LEU A 111 -6.98 2.62 0.92
N PHE A 112 -5.92 2.87 0.16
CA PHE A 112 -5.59 4.15 -0.43
C PHE A 112 -6.06 4.17 -1.89
N LEU A 113 -7.07 4.99 -2.16
CA LEU A 113 -7.53 5.29 -3.51
C LEU A 113 -6.66 6.42 -4.06
N LEU A 114 -5.90 6.12 -5.12
CA LEU A 114 -4.87 7.02 -5.61
C LEU A 114 -5.42 8.14 -6.51
N PRO A 115 -4.72 9.27 -6.62
CA PRO A 115 -5.11 10.36 -7.52
C PRO A 115 -5.35 9.90 -8.96
N GLY A 116 -6.44 10.37 -9.57
CA GLY A 116 -6.83 10.01 -10.94
C GLY A 116 -7.63 8.70 -11.07
N THR A 117 -7.99 8.05 -9.95
CA THR A 117 -8.86 6.86 -9.94
C THR A 117 -10.32 7.24 -10.21
N PRO A 118 -10.92 6.80 -11.34
CA PRO A 118 -12.33 7.04 -11.62
C PRO A 118 -13.24 6.31 -10.63
N VAL A 119 -14.36 6.94 -10.23
CA VAL A 119 -15.33 6.33 -9.28
C VAL A 119 -15.78 4.94 -9.71
N ALA A 120 -16.02 4.75 -11.01
CA ALA A 120 -16.46 3.47 -11.58
C ALA A 120 -15.46 2.31 -11.35
N GLU A 121 -14.17 2.60 -11.17
CA GLU A 121 -13.14 1.57 -10.97
C GLU A 121 -12.88 1.28 -9.49
N ARG A 122 -13.31 2.16 -8.58
CA ARG A 122 -12.99 2.07 -7.14
C ARG A 122 -13.54 0.79 -6.51
N GLU A 123 -14.71 0.32 -6.94
CA GLU A 123 -15.25 -0.97 -6.47
C GLU A 123 -14.33 -2.13 -6.84
N ARG A 124 -13.93 -2.19 -8.12
CA ARG A 124 -13.03 -3.23 -8.62
C ARG A 124 -11.72 -3.21 -7.84
N TYR A 125 -11.12 -2.04 -7.66
CA TYR A 125 -9.88 -1.89 -6.91
C TYR A 125 -9.99 -2.31 -5.45
N ALA A 126 -11.09 -1.96 -4.77
CA ALA A 126 -11.34 -2.39 -3.39
C ALA A 126 -11.43 -3.92 -3.32
N ARG A 127 -12.20 -4.56 -4.20
CA ARG A 127 -12.35 -6.02 -4.20
C ARG A 127 -11.04 -6.75 -4.51
N GLU A 128 -10.27 -6.27 -5.48
CA GLU A 128 -8.96 -6.81 -5.83
C GLU A 128 -7.98 -6.72 -4.65
N ALA A 129 -7.88 -5.54 -4.03
CA ALA A 129 -7.02 -5.31 -2.88
C ALA A 129 -7.37 -6.20 -1.68
N LEU A 130 -8.67 -6.29 -1.35
CA LEU A 130 -9.13 -7.11 -0.22
C LEU A 130 -8.95 -8.61 -0.47
N THR A 131 -9.10 -9.07 -1.71
CA THR A 131 -8.84 -10.47 -2.08
C THR A 131 -7.38 -10.85 -1.84
N LEU A 132 -6.44 -9.94 -2.10
CA LEU A 132 -5.02 -10.19 -1.81
C LEU A 132 -4.75 -10.24 -0.31
N VAL A 133 -5.38 -9.37 0.47
CA VAL A 133 -5.24 -9.36 1.93
C VAL A 133 -5.84 -10.62 2.58
N ASP A 134 -7.02 -11.06 2.13
CA ASP A 134 -7.63 -12.33 2.55
C ASP A 134 -6.66 -13.49 2.31
N ARG A 135 -6.14 -13.63 1.09
CA ARG A 135 -5.20 -14.70 0.73
C ARG A 135 -3.90 -14.65 1.53
N GLU A 136 -3.36 -13.47 1.79
CA GLU A 136 -2.11 -13.28 2.53
C GLU A 136 -2.26 -13.62 4.01
N LEU A 137 -3.37 -13.23 4.63
CA LEU A 137 -3.60 -13.41 6.07
C LEU A 137 -4.40 -14.69 6.39
N GLY A 138 -5.05 -15.31 5.40
CA GLY A 138 -5.93 -16.46 5.60
C GLY A 138 -7.17 -16.11 6.42
N ILE A 139 -7.80 -14.96 6.16
CA ILE A 139 -8.91 -14.42 6.98
C ILE A 139 -10.16 -14.17 6.15
N GLN A 140 -11.33 -14.38 6.75
CA GLN A 140 -12.61 -14.11 6.10
C GLN A 140 -13.20 -12.74 6.47
N THR A 141 -12.70 -12.12 7.54
CA THR A 141 -13.27 -10.89 8.11
C THR A 141 -12.16 -9.96 8.58
N ILE A 142 -12.37 -8.67 8.32
CA ILE A 142 -11.52 -7.55 8.74
C ILE A 142 -12.21 -6.84 9.91
N ASP A 143 -11.49 -6.54 10.99
CA ASP A 143 -12.07 -5.84 12.14
C ASP A 143 -12.30 -4.36 11.84
N LEU A 144 -11.35 -3.69 11.16
CA LEU A 144 -11.46 -2.30 10.74
C LEU A 144 -10.97 -2.10 9.30
N LEU A 145 -11.86 -1.63 8.42
CA LEU A 145 -11.52 -1.23 7.06
C LEU A 145 -11.60 0.30 6.92
N VAL A 146 -10.44 0.94 6.73
CA VAL A 146 -10.30 2.39 6.55
C VAL A 146 -10.12 2.74 5.08
N VAL A 147 -10.83 3.76 4.60
CA VAL A 147 -10.72 4.27 3.23
C VAL A 147 -10.02 5.63 3.25
N SER A 148 -8.94 5.76 2.47
CA SER A 148 -8.26 7.03 2.21
C SER A 148 -8.59 7.46 0.77
N PHE A 149 -9.29 8.59 0.66
CA PHE A 149 -9.74 9.16 -0.60
C PHE A 149 -8.65 10.05 -1.24
N PRO A 150 -8.62 10.17 -2.59
CA PRO A 150 -7.63 11.00 -3.26
C PRO A 150 -7.87 12.48 -2.97
N GLY A 151 -6.78 13.24 -2.80
CA GLY A 151 -6.85 14.69 -2.61
C GLY A 151 -7.28 15.14 -1.21
N MET A 152 -7.22 14.23 -0.24
CA MET A 152 -7.44 14.52 1.17
C MET A 152 -6.10 14.72 1.89
N SER A 153 -5.97 15.79 2.67
CA SER A 153 -4.85 16.04 3.56
C SER A 153 -5.33 16.78 4.80
N PHE A 154 -4.93 16.34 5.99
CA PHE A 154 -5.28 17.04 7.21
C PHE A 154 -4.24 18.14 7.49
N GLU A 155 -4.48 19.34 6.95
CA GLU A 155 -3.54 20.46 7.00
C GLU A 155 -4.07 21.61 7.85
N GLY A 156 -3.19 22.24 8.65
CA GLY A 156 -3.48 23.50 9.33
C GLY A 156 -2.56 23.75 10.53
N ASN A 157 -1.98 24.95 10.60
CA ASN A 157 -1.01 25.34 11.64
C ASN A 157 -1.68 25.64 13.01
N CYS A 158 -3.01 25.65 13.04
CA CYS A 158 -3.84 25.97 14.19
C CYS A 158 -5.24 25.36 14.02
N GLU A 159 -5.93 25.16 15.13
CA GLU A 159 -7.18 24.38 15.20
C GLU A 159 -8.29 24.89 14.27
N TRP A 160 -8.37 26.20 14.05
CA TRP A 160 -9.44 26.85 13.27
C TRP A 160 -9.15 26.97 11.77
N GLU A 161 -7.88 27.09 11.38
CA GLU A 161 -7.51 27.05 9.95
C GLU A 161 -7.61 25.63 9.42
N ALA A 162 -7.23 24.63 10.24
CA ALA A 162 -7.32 23.23 9.85
C ALA A 162 -8.75 22.82 9.49
N ASP A 163 -9.71 23.21 10.32
CA ASP A 163 -11.11 22.89 10.10
C ASP A 163 -11.65 23.48 8.78
N LYS A 164 -11.31 24.74 8.47
CA LYS A 164 -11.74 25.40 7.22
C LYS A 164 -11.11 24.81 5.97
N ILE A 165 -9.81 24.49 6.01
CA ILE A 165 -9.09 23.92 4.87
C ILE A 165 -9.63 22.52 4.57
N ASN A 166 -9.79 21.69 5.61
CA ASN A 166 -10.18 20.29 5.46
C ASN A 166 -11.68 20.13 5.12
N ALA A 167 -12.52 21.12 5.44
CA ALA A 167 -13.95 21.12 5.07
C ALA A 167 -14.17 21.01 3.56
N GLN A 168 -13.36 21.68 2.74
CA GLN A 168 -13.56 21.80 1.29
C GLN A 168 -12.76 20.81 0.44
N GLN A 169 -11.95 19.94 1.06
CA GLN A 169 -11.15 18.98 0.32
C GLN A 169 -11.97 17.86 -0.32
N GLY A 170 -11.39 17.16 -1.27
CA GLY A 170 -12.02 16.02 -1.92
C GLY A 170 -13.29 16.37 -2.71
N ASN A 171 -14.15 15.37 -2.88
CA ASN A 171 -15.43 15.48 -3.57
C ASN A 171 -16.46 14.58 -2.89
N LEU A 172 -17.31 15.20 -2.07
CA LEU A 172 -18.29 14.50 -1.25
C LEU A 172 -19.22 13.58 -2.05
N GLU A 173 -19.62 13.97 -3.26
CA GLU A 173 -20.50 13.12 -4.09
C GLU A 173 -19.78 11.87 -4.59
N GLU A 174 -18.51 12.01 -5.01
CA GLU A 174 -17.70 10.87 -5.41
C GLU A 174 -17.38 9.95 -4.23
N GLU A 175 -17.07 10.53 -3.06
CA GLU A 175 -16.81 9.81 -1.81
C GLU A 175 -18.03 8.99 -1.40
N LEU A 176 -19.22 9.59 -1.40
CA LEU A 176 -20.49 8.90 -1.09
C LEU A 176 -20.83 7.81 -2.12
N ALA A 177 -20.61 8.07 -3.41
CA ALA A 177 -20.80 7.07 -4.45
C ALA A 177 -19.87 5.86 -4.24
N THR A 178 -18.64 6.12 -3.84
CA THR A 178 -17.67 5.08 -3.51
C THR A 178 -18.05 4.36 -2.21
N TRP A 179 -18.54 5.08 -1.20
CA TRP A 179 -18.85 4.55 0.12
C TRP A 179 -19.87 3.41 0.08
N LYS A 180 -20.83 3.46 -0.84
CA LYS A 180 -21.82 2.39 -1.07
C LYS A 180 -21.19 1.01 -1.23
N VAL A 181 -20.00 0.93 -1.82
CA VAL A 181 -19.23 -0.32 -1.95
C VAL A 181 -18.84 -0.83 -0.56
N PHE A 182 -18.34 0.03 0.31
CA PHE A 182 -17.90 -0.32 1.65
C PHE A 182 -19.09 -0.65 2.57
N GLU A 183 -20.23 0.02 2.40
CA GLU A 183 -21.48 -0.35 3.08
C GLU A 183 -21.93 -1.77 2.70
N GLU A 184 -21.77 -2.16 1.42
CA GLU A 184 -22.02 -3.53 0.97
C GLU A 184 -21.03 -4.52 1.60
N LEU A 185 -19.73 -4.20 1.65
CA LEU A 185 -18.72 -5.05 2.31
C LEU A 185 -19.02 -5.24 3.80
N TYR A 186 -19.52 -4.21 4.48
CA TYR A 186 -19.99 -4.30 5.86
C TYR A 186 -21.21 -5.22 5.98
N ARG A 187 -22.22 -5.04 5.12
CA ARG A 187 -23.44 -5.89 5.12
C ARG A 187 -23.14 -7.36 4.80
N GLN A 188 -22.11 -7.63 4.01
CA GLN A 188 -21.62 -8.98 3.71
C GLN A 188 -20.82 -9.61 4.86
N GLY A 189 -20.48 -8.84 5.91
CA GLY A 189 -19.66 -9.32 7.02
C GLY A 189 -18.17 -9.42 6.70
N ILE A 190 -17.71 -8.83 5.58
CA ILE A 190 -16.30 -8.77 5.20
C ILE A 190 -15.55 -7.78 6.11
N ALA A 191 -16.17 -6.65 6.45
CA ALA A 191 -15.64 -5.67 7.39
C ALA A 191 -16.59 -5.47 8.56
N LYS A 192 -16.10 -5.58 9.80
CA LYS A 192 -16.91 -5.37 11.02
C LYS A 192 -17.10 -3.89 11.34
N ARG A 193 -16.14 -3.05 10.96
CA ARG A 193 -16.13 -1.61 11.19
C ARG A 193 -15.59 -0.91 9.96
N LEU A 194 -16.16 0.25 9.64
CA LEU A 194 -15.71 1.10 8.55
C LEU A 194 -15.11 2.38 9.12
N GLY A 195 -14.06 2.88 8.48
CA GLY A 195 -13.45 4.14 8.80
C GLY A 195 -13.11 4.97 7.57
N VAL A 196 -12.98 6.27 7.78
CA VAL A 196 -12.47 7.23 6.80
C VAL A 196 -11.10 7.76 7.26
N SER A 197 -10.46 8.57 6.42
CA SER A 197 -9.19 9.20 6.75
C SER A 197 -9.19 10.65 6.27
N GLU A 198 -8.65 11.53 7.09
CA GLU A 198 -8.42 12.95 6.85
C GLU A 198 -9.73 13.78 6.74
N PHE A 199 -10.82 13.36 7.40
CA PHE A 199 -12.08 14.11 7.31
C PHE A 199 -12.11 15.28 8.32
N GLY A 200 -12.31 16.49 7.83
CA GLY A 200 -12.63 17.65 8.68
C GLY A 200 -14.05 17.57 9.26
N SER A 201 -14.36 18.39 10.27
CA SER A 201 -15.65 18.30 10.99
C SER A 201 -16.88 18.48 10.08
N GLU A 202 -16.89 19.51 9.22
CA GLU A 202 -18.01 19.76 8.31
C GLU A 202 -18.22 18.60 7.33
N LYS A 203 -17.13 18.06 6.77
CA LYS A 203 -17.19 16.94 5.83
C LYS A 203 -17.65 15.67 6.51
N LEU A 204 -17.06 15.32 7.66
CA LEU A 204 -17.46 14.15 8.44
C LEU A 204 -18.94 14.20 8.80
N GLY A 205 -19.42 15.35 9.28
CA GLY A 205 -20.83 15.53 9.63
C GLY A 205 -21.76 15.43 8.43
N ALA A 206 -21.37 15.99 7.28
CA ALA A 206 -22.13 15.86 6.04
C ALA A 206 -22.14 14.41 5.51
N PHE A 207 -21.02 13.69 5.66
CA PHE A 207 -20.86 12.31 5.23
C PHE A 207 -21.69 11.35 6.07
N ILE A 208 -21.61 11.45 7.40
CA ILE A 208 -22.41 10.64 8.34
C ILE A 208 -23.91 10.79 8.05
N LYS A 209 -24.40 12.02 7.89
CA LYS A 209 -25.82 12.30 7.60
C LYS A 209 -26.33 11.69 6.30
N ARG A 210 -25.44 11.34 5.36
CA ARG A 210 -25.79 10.88 4.00
C ARG A 210 -25.40 9.43 3.75
N THR A 211 -24.83 8.75 4.74
CA THR A 211 -24.46 7.33 4.66
C THR A 211 -25.46 6.48 5.45
N THR A 212 -25.68 5.25 4.99
CA THR A 212 -26.52 4.26 5.67
C THR A 212 -25.73 3.53 6.75
N VAL A 213 -24.46 3.20 6.46
CA VAL A 213 -23.50 2.69 7.44
C VAL A 213 -22.46 3.78 7.65
N PRO A 214 -22.55 4.58 8.72
CA PRO A 214 -21.62 5.66 8.97
C PRO A 214 -20.22 5.12 9.33
N PRO A 215 -19.14 5.86 9.02
CA PRO A 215 -17.82 5.52 9.54
C PRO A 215 -17.82 5.64 11.07
N VAL A 216 -17.20 4.68 11.74
CA VAL A 216 -17.03 4.68 13.21
C VAL A 216 -15.60 5.01 13.63
N VAL A 217 -14.72 5.25 12.65
CA VAL A 217 -13.34 5.70 12.84
C VAL A 217 -13.04 6.78 11.82
N ASP A 218 -12.36 7.84 12.23
CA ASP A 218 -11.68 8.77 11.34
C ASP A 218 -10.19 8.82 11.69
N GLN A 219 -9.36 8.53 10.69
CA GLN A 219 -7.91 8.56 10.82
C GLN A 219 -7.38 9.91 10.37
N ILE A 220 -6.79 10.69 11.27
CA ILE A 220 -6.27 12.03 11.00
C ILE A 220 -4.75 12.11 11.14
N ASN A 221 -4.13 12.90 10.28
CA ASN A 221 -2.71 13.22 10.35
C ASN A 221 -2.47 14.50 11.16
N LEU A 222 -1.89 14.35 12.35
CA LEU A 222 -1.56 15.48 13.24
C LEU A 222 -0.09 15.92 13.14
N GLN A 223 0.63 15.59 12.05
CA GLN A 223 2.04 16.00 11.92
C GLN A 223 2.24 17.51 11.96
N ASP A 224 1.32 18.27 11.35
CA ASP A 224 1.39 19.73 11.27
C ASP A 224 0.55 20.44 12.34
N CYS A 225 -0.15 19.69 13.21
CA CYS A 225 -1.06 20.24 14.23
C CYS A 225 -0.90 19.50 15.58
N CYS A 226 -0.66 20.23 16.66
CA CYS A 226 -0.40 19.62 17.97
C CYS A 226 -1.64 19.00 18.64
N ASN A 227 -2.86 19.38 18.21
CA ASN A 227 -4.12 18.94 18.80
C ASN A 227 -5.17 18.65 17.73
N VAL A 228 -6.10 17.76 18.05
CA VAL A 228 -7.33 17.57 17.28
C VAL A 228 -8.16 18.87 17.34
N PRO A 229 -8.66 19.42 16.21
CA PRO A 229 -9.54 20.58 16.21
C PRO A 229 -10.77 20.36 17.11
N PRO A 230 -11.12 21.31 18.02
CA PRO A 230 -12.26 21.16 18.92
C PRO A 230 -13.60 20.86 18.21
N PRO A 231 -13.94 21.46 17.05
CA PRO A 231 -15.17 21.11 16.33
C PRO A 231 -15.21 19.64 15.89
N LEU A 232 -14.08 19.11 15.41
CA LEU A 232 -13.98 17.71 15.00
C LEU A 232 -14.09 16.77 16.21
N LYS A 233 -13.42 17.12 17.31
CA LYS A 233 -13.50 16.34 18.55
C LYS A 233 -14.93 16.26 19.09
N GLN A 234 -15.63 17.40 19.15
CA GLN A 234 -17.01 17.47 19.61
C GLN A 234 -17.93 16.62 18.73
N LEU A 235 -17.84 16.79 17.40
CA LEU A 235 -18.65 16.00 16.46
C LEU A 235 -18.38 14.49 16.60
N ALA A 236 -17.12 14.10 16.74
CA ALA A 236 -16.74 12.70 16.90
C ALA A 236 -17.30 12.08 18.19
N GLU A 237 -17.29 12.82 19.30
CA GLU A 237 -17.92 12.40 20.55
C GLU A 237 -19.46 12.28 20.42
N GLU A 238 -20.10 13.23 19.74
CA GLU A 238 -21.56 13.23 19.53
C GLU A 238 -22.04 12.10 18.60
N GLU A 239 -21.29 11.80 17.54
CA GLU A 239 -21.64 10.79 16.53
C GLU A 239 -21.04 9.40 16.82
N GLY A 240 -20.23 9.27 17.89
CA GLY A 240 -19.59 8.00 18.27
C GLY A 240 -18.47 7.55 17.33
N VAL A 241 -17.73 8.50 16.75
CA VAL A 241 -16.58 8.26 15.87
C VAL A 241 -15.29 8.27 16.68
N GLU A 242 -14.47 7.23 16.53
CA GLU A 242 -13.13 7.19 17.13
C GLU A 242 -12.14 7.96 16.26
N LEU A 243 -11.38 8.88 16.87
CA LEU A 243 -10.33 9.62 16.19
C LEU A 243 -8.97 8.96 16.42
N ASN A 244 -8.38 8.45 15.34
CA ASN A 244 -7.10 7.74 15.37
C ASN A 244 -6.01 8.54 14.64
N VAL A 245 -4.84 8.67 15.24
CA VAL A 245 -3.73 9.42 14.62
C VAL A 245 -2.90 8.49 13.74
N HIS A 246 -2.55 8.97 12.54
CA HIS A 246 -1.61 8.28 11.66
C HIS A 246 -0.56 9.23 11.06
N VAL A 247 0.41 8.64 10.37
CA VAL A 247 1.57 9.34 9.76
C VAL A 247 1.67 9.04 8.27
N ASP A 248 0.52 8.87 7.63
CA ASP A 248 0.48 8.57 6.20
C ASP A 248 0.72 9.84 5.40
N CYS A 249 1.39 9.71 4.27
CA CYS A 249 1.49 10.81 3.31
C CYS A 249 0.28 10.85 2.37
N THR A 250 0.00 12.04 1.84
CA THR A 250 -1.10 12.31 0.90
C THR A 250 -1.04 11.47 -0.38
N ASP A 251 0.15 11.31 -0.98
CA ASP A 251 0.38 10.43 -2.13
C ASP A 251 1.33 9.30 -1.73
N ILE A 252 0.74 8.15 -1.41
CA ILE A 252 1.48 6.98 -0.92
C ILE A 252 2.31 6.28 -2.01
N LEU A 253 1.94 6.43 -3.29
CA LEU A 253 2.69 5.82 -4.40
C LEU A 253 2.64 6.72 -5.65
N PRO A 254 3.48 7.77 -5.68
CA PRO A 254 3.58 8.64 -6.84
C PRO A 254 4.04 7.89 -8.09
N ARG A 255 3.59 8.34 -9.27
CA ARG A 255 3.95 7.71 -10.57
C ARG A 255 5.46 7.58 -10.77
N GLY A 256 6.21 8.64 -10.48
CA GLY A 256 7.68 8.64 -10.59
C GLY A 256 8.32 7.60 -9.67
N THR A 257 7.85 7.51 -8.43
CA THR A 257 8.33 6.52 -7.45
C THR A 257 8.08 5.08 -7.92
N LEU A 258 6.89 4.78 -8.44
CA LEU A 258 6.60 3.46 -9.00
C LEU A 258 7.51 3.13 -10.19
N ARG A 259 7.72 4.11 -11.09
CA ARG A 259 8.63 3.95 -12.22
C ARG A 259 10.06 3.67 -11.76
N ASP A 260 10.55 4.41 -10.77
CA ASP A 260 11.89 4.23 -10.21
C ASP A 260 12.06 2.85 -9.56
N LEU A 261 11.06 2.39 -8.80
CA LEU A 261 11.05 1.06 -8.17
C LEU A 261 11.23 -0.07 -9.19
N LEU A 262 10.65 0.07 -10.37
CA LEU A 262 10.66 -0.97 -11.40
C LEU A 262 11.69 -0.73 -12.52
N SER A 263 12.39 0.40 -12.50
CA SER A 263 13.43 0.77 -13.47
C SER A 263 14.69 -0.09 -13.40
N HIS A 264 15.61 0.10 -14.34
CA HIS A 264 16.99 -0.44 -14.31
C HIS A 264 17.97 0.43 -13.50
N GLY A 265 17.49 1.43 -12.75
CA GLY A 265 18.34 2.28 -11.92
C GLY A 265 19.03 1.50 -10.78
N PRO A 266 19.98 2.13 -10.05
CA PRO A 266 20.77 1.47 -8.99
C PRO A 266 19.93 0.79 -7.89
N GLN A 267 18.71 1.27 -7.65
CA GLN A 267 17.77 0.73 -6.66
C GLN A 267 16.48 0.17 -7.31
N GLY A 268 16.48 0.01 -8.63
CA GLY A 268 15.34 -0.48 -9.38
C GLY A 268 15.34 -2.01 -9.50
N ALA A 269 14.15 -2.56 -9.73
CA ALA A 269 13.94 -3.99 -9.87
C ALA A 269 14.33 -4.55 -11.25
N GLY A 270 14.54 -3.69 -12.25
CA GLY A 270 14.87 -4.07 -13.62
C GLY A 270 13.71 -4.74 -14.36
N VAL A 271 12.45 -4.39 -14.03
CA VAL A 271 11.24 -5.00 -14.61
C VAL A 271 10.74 -4.24 -15.84
N LEU A 272 10.86 -2.91 -15.84
CA LEU A 272 10.50 -2.06 -16.98
C LEU A 272 11.63 -2.10 -18.02
N ALA A 273 11.27 -2.06 -19.31
CA ALA A 273 12.25 -1.93 -20.38
C ALA A 273 13.02 -0.61 -20.26
N ASP A 274 14.32 -0.63 -20.58
CA ASP A 274 15.19 0.55 -20.62
C ASP A 274 15.78 0.71 -22.04
N PRO A 275 15.52 1.82 -22.75
CA PRO A 275 16.09 2.08 -24.07
C PRO A 275 17.63 2.04 -24.11
N ALA A 276 18.30 2.34 -22.99
CA ALA A 276 19.76 2.31 -22.90
C ALA A 276 20.33 0.90 -22.67
N HIS A 277 19.49 -0.05 -22.21
CA HIS A 277 19.86 -1.44 -22.00
C HIS A 277 19.06 -2.30 -22.97
N SER A 278 19.66 -2.69 -24.10
CA SER A 278 19.05 -3.63 -25.05
C SER A 278 18.77 -4.98 -24.34
N GLY A 279 17.57 -5.14 -23.80
CA GLY A 279 17.19 -6.26 -22.95
C GLY A 279 15.67 -6.42 -22.82
N ALA A 280 15.24 -7.59 -22.33
CA ALA A 280 13.85 -7.90 -22.05
C ALA A 280 13.32 -7.05 -20.88
N GLY A 281 12.11 -6.51 -21.02
CA GLY A 281 11.43 -5.73 -19.99
C GLY A 281 10.03 -5.31 -20.45
N LEU A 282 9.22 -4.83 -19.52
CA LEU A 282 7.88 -4.34 -19.84
C LEU A 282 7.93 -2.96 -20.50
N GLU A 283 7.45 -2.86 -21.74
CA GLU A 283 7.30 -1.61 -22.46
C GLU A 283 5.95 -0.96 -22.13
N GLY A 284 5.93 0.38 -22.05
CA GLY A 284 4.71 1.16 -21.84
C GLY A 284 4.77 2.14 -20.68
N GLU A 285 3.66 2.84 -20.47
CA GLU A 285 3.45 3.72 -19.33
C GLU A 285 2.88 2.91 -18.17
N ILE A 286 3.53 2.99 -17.00
CA ILE A 286 3.02 2.40 -15.77
C ILE A 286 2.25 3.44 -14.95
N VAL A 287 1.05 3.06 -14.53
CA VAL A 287 0.15 3.93 -13.75
C VAL A 287 -0.26 3.22 -12.46
N PRO A 288 0.02 3.79 -11.28
CA PRO A 288 -0.44 3.23 -10.01
C PRO A 288 -1.97 3.39 -9.91
N GLN A 289 -2.65 2.38 -9.36
CA GLN A 289 -4.12 2.31 -9.29
C GLN A 289 -4.63 2.38 -7.86
N TRP A 290 -4.06 1.57 -6.97
CA TRP A 290 -4.46 1.49 -5.57
C TRP A 290 -3.30 0.99 -4.72
N VAL A 291 -3.32 1.32 -3.43
CA VAL A 291 -2.45 0.70 -2.43
C VAL A 291 -3.31 0.24 -1.27
N VAL A 292 -3.03 -0.93 -0.72
CA VAL A 292 -3.65 -1.39 0.52
C VAL A 292 -2.58 -1.72 1.52
N ARG A 293 -2.74 -1.21 2.74
CA ARG A 293 -1.96 -1.60 3.91
C ARG A 293 -2.80 -2.54 4.77
N TYR A 294 -2.20 -3.60 5.26
CA TYR A 294 -2.82 -4.50 6.23
C TYR A 294 -1.93 -4.67 7.45
N MET A 295 -2.56 -4.94 8.59
CA MET A 295 -1.90 -5.20 9.86
C MET A 295 -2.72 -6.20 10.67
N ALA A 296 -2.05 -7.23 11.16
CA ALA A 296 -2.59 -8.24 12.06
C ALA A 296 -1.95 -8.09 13.44
N PHE A 297 -2.71 -7.52 14.37
CA PHE A 297 -2.29 -7.30 15.75
C PHE A 297 -2.80 -8.42 16.64
N VAL A 298 -1.92 -9.06 17.40
CA VAL A 298 -2.29 -10.15 18.32
C VAL A 298 -2.78 -9.56 19.63
N ARG A 299 -4.05 -9.76 19.97
CA ARG A 299 -4.70 -9.14 21.14
C ARG A 299 -4.00 -9.49 22.45
N ASP A 300 -3.75 -10.78 22.68
CA ASP A 300 -3.24 -11.25 23.97
C ASP A 300 -1.76 -10.93 24.20
N ARG A 301 -0.99 -10.81 23.11
CA ARG A 301 0.46 -10.58 23.15
C ARG A 301 0.82 -9.09 23.00
N GLY A 302 -0.10 -8.27 22.49
CA GLY A 302 0.15 -6.86 22.25
C GLY A 302 1.18 -6.58 21.16
N VAL A 303 1.35 -7.49 20.19
CA VAL A 303 2.38 -7.41 19.14
C VAL A 303 1.78 -7.51 17.75
N ILE A 304 2.43 -6.88 16.78
CA ILE A 304 2.09 -7.01 15.36
C ILE A 304 2.82 -8.24 14.81
N GLU A 305 2.07 -9.23 14.34
CA GLU A 305 2.65 -10.44 13.74
C GLU A 305 2.89 -10.26 12.25
N ASN A 306 1.89 -9.71 11.54
CA ASN A 306 1.96 -9.50 10.11
C ASN A 306 1.56 -8.06 9.78
N LYS A 307 2.41 -7.38 9.03
CA LYS A 307 2.15 -6.05 8.47
C LYS A 307 2.73 -6.01 7.08
N GLY A 308 2.00 -5.44 6.14
CA GLY A 308 2.49 -5.30 4.79
C GLY A 308 1.59 -4.46 3.92
N TYR A 309 1.97 -4.40 2.65
CA TYR A 309 1.30 -3.64 1.63
C TYR A 309 1.18 -4.46 0.35
N PHE A 310 0.07 -4.24 -0.35
CA PHE A 310 -0.03 -4.52 -1.78
C PHE A 310 -0.24 -3.21 -2.54
N ALA A 311 0.33 -3.11 -3.74
CA ALA A 311 0.05 -2.02 -4.66
C ALA A 311 -0.35 -2.57 -6.04
N GLY A 312 -1.48 -2.11 -6.55
CA GLY A 312 -1.94 -2.38 -7.90
C GLY A 312 -1.48 -1.30 -8.86
N ALA A 313 -1.00 -1.70 -10.02
CA ALA A 313 -0.66 -0.80 -11.11
C ALA A 313 -1.07 -1.38 -12.46
N ALA A 314 -1.20 -0.52 -13.47
CA ALA A 314 -1.46 -0.94 -14.84
C ALA A 314 -0.36 -0.50 -15.79
N LEU A 315 -0.07 -1.35 -16.76
CA LEU A 315 0.79 -1.06 -17.89
C LEU A 315 -0.07 -0.72 -19.12
N LEU A 316 0.07 0.51 -19.59
CA LEU A 316 -0.60 1.07 -20.76
C LEU A 316 0.34 1.06 -21.97
N GLY A 317 -0.18 0.72 -23.15
CA GLY A 317 0.59 0.78 -24.40
C GLY A 317 1.47 -0.43 -24.70
N ALA A 318 1.28 -1.55 -23.99
CA ALA A 318 1.83 -2.85 -24.35
C ALA A 318 0.94 -3.60 -25.35
#